data_AF-A0A5C9C867-F1
#
_entry.id   AF-A0A5C9C867-F1
#
_cell.length_a   1.000
_cell.length_b   1.000
_cell.length_c   1.000
_cell.angle_alpha   90.00
_cell.angle_beta   90.00
_cell.angle_gamma   90.00
#
_symmetry.space_group_name_H-M   'P 1'
#
loop_
_entity.id
_entity.type
_entity.pdbx_description
1 polymer ?
#
loop_
_entity_poly.entity_id
_entity_poly.type
_entity_poly.pdbx_seq_one_letter_code
_entity_poly.pdbx_strand_id
1 'polypeptide(L)'
;MDEVQGPLAEPAAAKYTLNEEQEKKEIIRHYRALLKSLRPKLKKGDKELIRLAFEMSANAHKSMRRKSGEPYIIHPLAVAMICVEEIGL
;
A
#
# COMPACT_ATOMS: atom_id res chain seq x y z
N MET A 1 5.04 -29.47 -39.32
CA MET A 1 5.99 -29.31 -38.20
C MET A 1 5.46 -28.15 -37.41
N ASP A 2 4.44 -28.44 -36.61
CA ASP A 2 3.80 -27.44 -35.77
C ASP A 2 4.76 -27.06 -34.66
N GLU A 3 5.24 -25.82 -34.69
CA GLU A 3 6.00 -25.22 -33.61
C GLU A 3 5.07 -25.09 -32.40
N VAL A 4 5.09 -26.10 -31.53
CA VAL A 4 4.41 -26.06 -30.25
C VAL A 4 5.16 -25.08 -29.36
N GLN A 5 4.70 -23.82 -29.40
CA GLN A 5 4.99 -22.79 -28.41
C GLN A 5 4.58 -23.34 -27.03
N GLY A 6 5.55 -23.88 -26.29
CA GLY A 6 5.35 -24.27 -24.90
C GLY A 6 4.89 -23.05 -24.09
N PRO A 7 4.06 -23.23 -23.04
CA PRO A 7 3.60 -22.11 -22.25
C PRO A 7 4.82 -21.40 -21.65
N LEU A 8 5.02 -20.15 -22.06
CA LEU A 8 5.97 -19.24 -21.45
C LEU A 8 5.68 -19.26 -19.95
N ALA A 9 6.62 -19.81 -19.17
CA ALA A 9 6.52 -19.87 -17.73
C ALA A 9 6.17 -18.47 -17.21
N GLU A 10 5.02 -18.35 -16.57
CA GLU A 10 4.63 -17.12 -15.86
C GLU A 10 5.81 -16.73 -14.95
N PRO A 11 6.32 -15.49 -15.00
CA PRO A 11 7.38 -15.10 -14.10
C PRO A 11 6.84 -15.25 -12.68
N ALA A 12 7.43 -16.16 -11.93
CA ALA A 12 7.06 -16.44 -10.55
C ALA A 12 7.12 -15.12 -9.77
N ALA A 13 5.96 -14.51 -9.54
CA ALA A 13 5.83 -13.28 -8.77
C ALA A 13 6.56 -13.52 -7.44
N ALA A 14 7.57 -12.69 -7.17
CA ALA A 14 8.41 -12.82 -5.98
C ALA A 14 7.50 -13.02 -4.76
N LYS A 15 7.58 -14.18 -4.13
CA LYS A 15 6.76 -14.50 -2.95
C LYS A 15 7.06 -13.45 -1.89
N TYR A 16 6.03 -12.80 -1.37
CA TYR A 16 6.20 -11.86 -0.27
C TYR A 16 6.70 -12.61 0.98
N THR A 17 7.87 -12.23 1.51
CA THR A 17 8.58 -12.98 2.57
C THR A 17 8.64 -12.27 3.93
N LEU A 18 7.97 -11.12 4.10
CA LEU A 18 8.02 -10.38 5.36
C LEU A 18 7.14 -11.04 6.43
N ASN A 19 7.62 -11.04 7.67
CA ASN A 19 6.82 -11.44 8.83
C ASN A 19 5.89 -10.31 9.29
N GLU A 20 4.94 -10.60 10.18
CA GLU A 20 3.94 -9.63 10.65
C GLU A 20 4.54 -8.36 11.28
N GLU A 21 5.70 -8.47 11.95
CA GLU A 21 6.35 -7.32 12.56
C GLU A 21 6.98 -6.40 11.49
N GLN A 22 7.62 -7.00 10.49
CA GLN A 22 8.17 -6.30 9.33
C GLN A 22 7.05 -5.65 8.51
N GLU A 23 5.91 -6.33 8.32
CA GLU A 23 4.72 -5.77 7.68
C GLU A 23 4.22 -4.53 8.41
N LYS A 24 4.06 -4.59 9.74
CA LYS A 24 3.63 -3.44 10.55
C LYS A 24 4.60 -2.27 10.40
N LYS A 25 5.91 -2.55 10.41
CA LYS A 25 6.95 -1.52 10.20
C LYS A 25 6.81 -0.86 8.83
N GLU A 26 6.58 -1.65 7.79
CA GLU A 26 6.43 -1.12 6.42
C GLU A 26 5.15 -0.28 6.27
N ILE A 27 4.02 -0.75 6.81
CA ILE A 27 2.75 0.01 6.82
C ILE A 27 2.95 1.37 7.51
N ILE A 28 3.60 1.39 8.68
CA ILE A 28 3.88 2.63 9.41
C ILE A 28 4.82 3.54 8.63
N ARG A 29 5.80 2.97 7.93
CA ARG A 29 6.72 3.72 7.07
C ARG A 29 5.98 4.43 5.94
N HIS A 30 5.10 3.74 5.23
CA HIS A 30 4.27 4.34 4.18
C HIS A 30 3.36 5.44 4.72
N TYR A 31 2.69 5.18 5.84
CA TYR A 31 1.83 6.19 6.47
C TYR A 31 2.60 7.46 6.89
N ARG A 32 3.80 7.30 7.46
CA ARG A 32 4.67 8.44 7.80
C ARG A 32 5.14 9.21 6.57
N ALA A 33 5.45 8.51 5.48
CA ALA A 33 5.82 9.14 4.22
C ALA A 33 4.66 9.98 3.67
N LEU A 34 3.44 9.44 3.69
CA LEU A 34 2.22 10.15 3.30
C LEU A 34 2.02 11.42 4.13
N LEU A 35 2.10 11.33 5.47
CA LEU A 35 1.98 12.50 6.35
C LEU A 35 3.06 13.56 6.07
N LYS A 36 4.28 13.14 5.75
CA LYS A 36 5.37 14.06 5.40
C LYS A 36 5.08 14.79 4.10
N SER A 37 4.57 14.09 3.09
CA SER A 37 4.20 14.68 1.80
C SER A 37 3.01 15.65 1.92
N LEU A 38 2.05 15.33 2.80
CA LEU A 38 0.88 16.17 3.07
C LEU A 38 1.20 17.41 3.92
N ARG A 39 2.23 17.37 4.77
CA ARG A 39 2.58 18.43 5.72
C ARG A 39 2.43 19.89 5.20
N PRO A 40 2.91 20.27 4.00
CA PRO A 40 2.75 21.64 3.50
C PRO A 40 1.29 22.05 3.20
N LYS A 41 0.38 21.10 3.02
CA LYS A 41 -1.03 21.31 2.63
C LYS A 41 -2.01 21.19 3.80
N LEU A 42 -1.59 20.62 4.94
CA LEU A 42 -2.47 20.34 6.08
C LEU A 42 -2.95 21.61 6.79
N LYS A 43 -4.27 21.68 7.01
CA LYS A 43 -4.93 22.65 7.90
C LYS A 43 -5.12 22.04 9.29
N LYS A 44 -5.52 22.89 10.24
CA LYS A 44 -5.86 22.46 11.61
C LYS A 44 -7.03 21.46 11.56
N GLY A 45 -6.85 20.28 12.13
CA GLY A 45 -7.87 19.21 12.16
C GLY A 45 -7.69 18.13 11.09
N ASP A 46 -6.96 18.40 10.00
CA ASP A 46 -6.78 17.42 8.92
C ASP A 46 -5.96 16.21 9.38
N LYS A 47 -5.01 16.44 10.29
CA LYS A 47 -4.15 15.37 10.82
C LYS A 47 -4.97 14.31 11.57
N GLU A 48 -5.97 14.74 12.33
CA GLU A 48 -6.90 13.88 13.05
C GLU A 48 -7.78 13.09 12.06
N LEU A 49 -8.27 13.75 11.01
CA LEU A 49 -9.06 13.10 9.95
C LEU A 49 -8.23 12.05 9.18
N ILE A 50 -7.00 12.36 8.82
CA ILE A 50 -6.09 11.43 8.14
C ILE A 50 -5.78 10.23 9.02
N ARG A 51 -5.55 10.45 10.32
CA ARG A 51 -5.35 9.37 11.27
C ARG A 51 -6.57 8.46 11.35
N LEU A 52 -7.77 9.04 11.45
CA LEU A 52 -9.02 8.27 11.47
C LEU A 52 -9.20 7.47 10.19
N ALA A 53 -8.93 8.06 9.03
CA ALA A 53 -9.01 7.37 7.74
C ALA A 53 -8.01 6.21 7.64
N PHE A 54 -6.79 6.41 8.12
CA PHE A 54 -5.78 5.36 8.20
C PHE A 54 -6.22 4.21 9.12
N GLU A 55 -6.69 4.52 10.33
CA GLU A 55 -7.16 3.51 11.28
C GLU A 55 -8.38 2.73 10.72
N MET A 56 -9.30 3.43 10.06
CA MET A 56 -10.45 2.82 9.39
C MET A 56 -10.01 1.86 8.28
N SER A 57 -9.10 2.29 7.40
CA SER A 57 -8.54 1.45 6.34
C SER A 57 -7.78 0.24 6.90
N ALA A 58 -6.96 0.46 7.94
CA ALA A 58 -6.21 -0.62 8.59
C ALA A 58 -7.14 -1.69 9.20
N ASN A 59 -8.20 -1.26 9.86
CA ASN A 59 -9.19 -2.17 10.44
C ASN A 59 -9.97 -2.94 9.36
N ALA A 60 -10.40 -2.25 8.29
CA ALA A 60 -11.10 -2.87 7.19
C ALA A 60 -10.25 -3.93 6.48
N HIS A 61 -8.93 -3.69 6.35
CA HIS A 61 -8.01 -4.57 5.63
C HIS A 61 -7.18 -5.53 6.49
N LYS A 62 -7.46 -5.65 7.80
CA LYS A 62 -6.62 -6.40 8.76
C LYS A 62 -6.33 -7.85 8.39
N SER A 63 -7.26 -8.53 7.74
CA SER A 63 -7.15 -9.96 7.36
C SER A 63 -7.09 -10.16 5.84
N MET A 64 -6.97 -9.08 5.08
CA MET A 64 -6.94 -9.13 3.61
C MET A 64 -5.51 -9.10 3.08
N ARG A 65 -5.25 -9.93 2.08
CA ARG A 65 -3.96 -10.07 1.40
C ARG A 65 -4.15 -9.87 -0.10
N ARG A 66 -3.13 -9.34 -0.78
CA ARG A 66 -3.07 -9.27 -2.25
C ARG A 66 -2.72 -10.63 -2.83
N LYS A 67 -2.88 -10.81 -4.15
CA LYS A 67 -2.42 -12.01 -4.87
C LYS A 67 -0.91 -12.27 -4.68
N SER A 68 -0.12 -11.21 -4.47
CA SER A 68 1.33 -11.28 -4.17
C SER A 68 1.65 -11.77 -2.76
N GLY A 69 0.68 -11.78 -1.84
CA GLY A 69 0.87 -12.10 -0.42
C GLY A 69 1.01 -10.87 0.50
N GLU A 70 1.17 -9.68 -0.05
CA GLU A 70 1.30 -8.43 0.72
C GLU A 70 0.03 -8.08 1.51
N PRO A 71 0.15 -7.40 2.67
CA PRO A 71 -0.99 -6.79 3.35
C PRO A 71 -1.76 -5.85 2.41
N TYR A 72 -3.08 -6.01 2.31
CA TYR A 72 -3.86 -5.25 1.33
C TYR A 72 -3.83 -3.73 1.59
N ILE A 73 -3.71 -3.29 2.85
CA ILE A 73 -3.64 -1.88 3.25
C ILE A 73 -2.51 -1.08 2.56
N ILE A 74 -1.44 -1.74 2.12
CA ILE A 74 -0.34 -1.08 1.39
C ILE A 74 -0.88 -0.44 0.10
N HIS A 75 -1.86 -1.06 -0.55
CA HIS A 75 -2.40 -0.54 -1.81
C HIS A 75 -3.18 0.78 -1.63
N PRO A 76 -4.17 0.90 -0.72
CA PRO A 76 -4.79 2.19 -0.41
C PRO A 76 -3.80 3.29 -0.02
N LEU A 77 -2.74 2.96 0.74
CA LEU A 77 -1.70 3.93 1.09
C LEU A 77 -0.92 4.42 -0.14
N ALA A 78 -0.59 3.51 -1.06
CA ALA A 78 0.07 3.88 -2.30
C ALA A 78 -0.82 4.79 -3.17
N VAL A 79 -2.12 4.46 -3.28
CA VAL A 79 -3.10 5.30 -3.99
C VAL A 79 -3.17 6.69 -3.35
N ALA A 80 -3.25 6.77 -2.02
CA ALA A 80 -3.26 8.05 -1.32
C ALA A 80 -1.99 8.87 -1.59
N MET A 81 -0.82 8.22 -1.64
CA MET A 81 0.44 8.89 -1.98
C MET A 81 0.41 9.48 -3.39
N ILE A 82 -0.04 8.71 -4.38
CA ILE A 82 -0.18 9.18 -5.78
C ILE A 82 -1.12 10.39 -5.85
N CYS A 83 -2.25 10.35 -5.15
CA CYS A 83 -3.17 11.49 -5.10
C CYS A 83 -2.49 12.76 -4.56
N VAL A 84 -1.60 12.63 -3.57
CA VAL A 84 -0.90 13.77 -2.98
C VAL A 84 0.21 14.30 -3.89
N GLU A 85 0.98 13.40 -4.51
CA GLU A 85 2.14 13.75 -5.32
C GLU A 85 1.78 14.19 -6.74
N GLU A 86 0.85 13.51 -7.40
CA GLU A 86 0.55 13.69 -8.82
C GLU A 86 -0.69 14.54 -9.06
N ILE A 87 -1.73 14.40 -8.22
CA ILE A 87 -3.01 15.11 -8.41
C ILE A 87 -3.00 16.46 -7.68
N GLY A 88 -2.13 16.64 -6.70
CA GLY A 88 -1.97 17.91 -5.99
C GLY A 88 -3.03 18.18 -4.91
N LEU A 89 -3.78 17.14 -4.50
CA LEU A 89 -4.71 17.19 -3.36
C LEU A 89 -3.98 17.40 -2.03
#